data_AF-A0AA43CXP5-F1
#
_entry.id   AF-A0AA43CXP5-F1
#
_cell.length_a   1.000
_cell.length_b   1.000
_cell.length_c   1.000
_cell.angle_alpha   90.00
_cell.angle_beta   90.00
_cell.angle_gamma   90.00
#
_symmetry.space_group_name_H-M   'P 1'
#
loop_
_entity.id
_entity.type
_entity.pdbx_description
1 polymer ?
#
loop_
_entity_poly.entity_id
_entity_poly.type
_entity_poly.pdbx_seq_one_letter_code
_entity_poly.pdbx_strand_id
1 'polypeptide(L)'
;MTQKKLSASRIISFSLLFFLVMFLLIASPSSALLFDDDLPRETKVRNLNLLAAGATLGWGIINWDYFQQSPQANSEDWFGRETDDGGADKLGHLYTTYALSHLFASIYDSWDYPREEALRLGSFSALGTMTVMELGDSFSDYGFSYEDMIMNCVGAAAGYWLGSHPGWQRRLDLRLEYAPSLSNFESDVITDYEHHKYLLALKADGFEIIADSPLRYLELHIGYYSRGYGDYKSSQPYDDRERIVYVGVGLNVGKAIEGV
;
A
#
# COMPACT_ATOMS: atom_id res chain seq x y z
N MET A 1 24.80 -0.29 -44.50
CA MET A 1 24.98 0.24 -43.13
C MET A 1 23.95 -0.43 -42.25
N THR A 2 24.30 -1.54 -41.61
CA THR A 2 23.35 -2.41 -40.90
C THR A 2 23.33 -2.02 -39.43
N GLN A 3 22.24 -1.40 -38.95
CA GLN A 3 22.06 -1.17 -37.52
C GLN A 3 21.89 -2.52 -36.82
N LYS A 4 22.84 -2.88 -35.96
CA LYS A 4 22.71 -4.00 -35.04
C LYS A 4 21.60 -3.65 -34.03
N LYS A 5 20.45 -4.29 -34.15
CA LYS A 5 19.45 -4.35 -33.07
C LYS A 5 20.12 -4.97 -31.84
N LEU A 6 20.29 -4.19 -30.79
CA LEU A 6 20.65 -4.69 -29.47
C LEU A 6 19.51 -5.61 -29.00
N SER A 7 19.83 -6.86 -28.65
CA SER A 7 18.82 -7.81 -28.15
C SER A 7 18.33 -7.36 -26.78
N ALA A 8 17.00 -7.37 -26.58
CA ALA A 8 16.34 -6.93 -25.35
C ALA A 8 16.93 -7.55 -24.07
N SER A 9 17.47 -8.78 -24.13
CA SER A 9 18.10 -9.41 -22.96
C SER A 9 19.36 -8.69 -22.44
N ARG A 10 20.09 -7.93 -23.28
CA ARG A 10 21.28 -7.18 -22.85
C ARG A 10 20.94 -5.86 -22.17
N ILE A 11 19.79 -5.28 -22.48
CA ILE A 11 19.30 -4.02 -21.89
C ILE A 11 18.76 -4.31 -20.48
N ILE A 12 18.01 -5.40 -20.32
CA ILE A 12 17.51 -5.85 -19.00
C ILE A 12 18.67 -6.10 -18.02
N SER A 13 19.77 -6.73 -18.46
CA SER A 13 20.94 -6.94 -17.60
C SER A 13 21.67 -5.66 -17.21
N PHE A 14 21.67 -4.63 -18.06
CA PHE A 14 22.33 -3.36 -17.76
C PHE A 14 21.48 -2.48 -16.83
N SER A 15 20.17 -2.44 -17.04
CA SER A 15 19.24 -1.73 -16.16
C SER A 15 19.16 -2.36 -14.77
N LEU A 16 19.13 -3.71 -14.68
CA LEU A 16 19.14 -4.42 -13.40
C LEU A 16 20.46 -4.21 -12.64
N LEU A 17 21.60 -4.23 -13.34
CA LEU A 17 22.91 -3.97 -12.75
C LEU A 17 23.05 -2.50 -12.32
N PHE A 18 22.51 -1.56 -13.11
CA PHE A 18 22.46 -0.15 -12.75
C PHE A 18 21.58 0.09 -11.53
N PHE A 19 20.41 -0.56 -11.46
CA PHE A 19 19.53 -0.52 -10.30
C PHE A 19 20.19 -1.13 -9.06
N LEU A 20 20.89 -2.26 -9.20
CA LEU A 20 21.62 -2.90 -8.11
C LEU A 20 22.78 -2.02 -7.61
N VAL A 21 23.53 -1.39 -8.51
CA VAL A 21 24.63 -0.48 -8.16
C VAL A 21 24.10 0.81 -7.53
N MET A 22 23.01 1.39 -8.05
CA MET A 22 22.35 2.54 -7.44
C MET A 22 21.77 2.20 -6.08
N PHE A 23 21.13 1.04 -5.94
CA PHE A 23 20.63 0.53 -4.67
C PHE A 23 21.75 0.35 -3.65
N LEU A 24 22.90 -0.22 -4.03
CA LEU A 24 24.08 -0.35 -3.16
C LEU A 24 24.71 1.00 -2.79
N LEU A 25 24.73 1.95 -3.72
CA LEU A 25 25.29 3.31 -3.52
C LEU A 25 24.37 4.21 -2.68
N ILE A 26 23.05 4.00 -2.73
CA ILE A 26 22.06 4.73 -1.93
C ILE A 26 21.89 4.07 -0.56
N ALA A 27 21.90 2.74 -0.49
CA ALA A 27 21.71 1.98 0.74
C ALA A 27 22.75 2.33 1.82
N SER A 28 24.00 2.62 1.44
CA SER A 28 25.07 2.91 2.39
C SER A 28 24.94 4.29 3.08
N PRO A 29 24.69 5.41 2.36
CA PRO A 29 24.36 6.69 3.00
C PRO A 29 22.99 6.66 3.71
N SER A 30 21.98 6.03 3.10
CA SER A 30 20.65 5.92 3.72
C SER A 30 20.67 5.10 5.01
N SER A 31 21.52 4.06 5.10
CA SER A 31 21.68 3.30 6.33
C SER A 31 22.32 4.13 7.44
N ALA A 32 23.32 4.97 7.12
CA ALA A 32 23.93 5.86 8.12
C ALA A 32 22.95 6.95 8.59
N LEU A 33 22.09 7.48 7.72
CA LEU A 33 21.09 8.48 8.09
C LEU A 33 19.98 7.96 9.02
N LEU A 34 19.75 6.65 9.03
CA LEU A 34 18.63 6.00 9.72
C LEU A 34 19.06 5.10 10.88
N PHE A 35 20.25 4.49 10.80
CA PHE A 35 20.70 3.42 11.70
C PHE A 35 22.08 3.67 12.31
N ASP A 36 22.60 4.90 12.24
CA ASP A 36 23.77 5.30 13.05
C ASP A 36 23.38 5.42 14.53
N ASP A 37 24.02 4.64 15.40
CA ASP A 37 23.72 4.58 16.83
C ASP A 37 23.96 5.90 17.56
N ASP A 38 24.86 6.75 17.04
CA ASP A 38 25.18 8.05 17.64
C ASP A 38 24.12 9.13 17.31
N LEU A 39 23.23 8.87 16.34
CA LEU A 39 22.17 9.82 15.99
C LEU A 39 21.02 9.80 17.02
N PRO A 40 20.55 10.98 17.48
CA PRO A 40 19.34 11.05 18.30
C PRO A 40 18.15 10.42 17.56
N ARG A 41 17.34 9.62 18.25
CA ARG A 41 16.18 8.92 17.67
C ARG A 41 15.19 9.88 16.99
N GLU A 42 15.03 11.10 17.50
CA GLU A 42 14.17 12.14 16.89
C GLU A 42 14.72 12.59 15.53
N THR A 43 16.04 12.60 15.38
CA THR A 43 16.71 12.87 14.10
C THR A 43 16.48 11.71 13.13
N LYS A 44 16.55 10.45 13.59
CA LYS A 44 16.24 9.26 12.78
C LYS A 44 14.80 9.29 12.27
N VAL A 45 13.83 9.65 13.13
CA VAL A 45 12.41 9.82 12.75
C VAL A 45 12.26 10.88 11.66
N ARG A 46 12.85 12.07 11.85
CA ARG A 46 12.81 13.14 10.83
C ARG A 46 13.41 12.67 9.51
N ASN A 47 14.59 12.07 9.55
CA ASN A 47 15.28 11.60 8.35
C ASN A 47 14.46 10.55 7.60
N LEU A 48 13.82 9.62 8.32
CA LEU A 48 12.96 8.60 7.71
C LEU A 48 11.74 9.22 7.03
N ASN A 49 11.07 10.18 7.68
CA ASN A 49 9.91 10.85 7.07
C ASN A 49 10.29 11.67 5.84
N LEU A 50 11.45 12.34 5.85
CA LEU A 50 11.98 13.04 4.68
C LEU A 50 12.34 12.08 3.55
N LEU A 51 12.93 10.93 3.88
CA LEU A 51 13.26 9.89 2.91
C LEU A 51 11.98 9.28 2.32
N ALA A 52 10.96 9.01 3.13
CA ALA A 52 9.66 8.53 2.67
C ALA A 52 9.00 9.54 1.73
N ALA A 53 8.93 10.82 2.13
CA ALA A 53 8.38 11.88 1.28
C ALA A 53 9.14 12.02 -0.05
N GLY A 54 10.48 12.00 -0.01
CA GLY A 54 11.32 12.06 -1.21
C GLY A 54 11.15 10.84 -2.10
N ALA A 55 11.02 9.64 -1.52
CA ALA A 55 10.77 8.41 -2.26
C ALA A 55 9.38 8.42 -2.92
N THR A 56 8.34 8.85 -2.22
CA THR A 56 6.98 9.01 -2.76
C THR A 56 6.96 9.99 -3.94
N LEU A 57 7.54 11.18 -3.78
CA LEU A 57 7.62 12.16 -4.87
C LEU A 57 8.45 11.63 -6.05
N GLY A 58 9.58 10.96 -5.76
CA GLY A 58 10.43 10.36 -6.78
C GLY A 58 9.71 9.28 -7.58
N TRP A 59 8.94 8.42 -6.91
CA TRP A 59 8.10 7.41 -7.55
C TRP A 59 7.01 8.04 -8.40
N GLY A 60 6.32 9.06 -7.88
CA GLY A 60 5.26 9.75 -8.62
C GLY A 60 5.76 10.54 -9.84
N ILE A 61 6.99 11.06 -9.81
CA ILE A 61 7.62 11.64 -11.02
C ILE A 61 7.87 10.57 -12.09
N ILE A 62 8.20 9.34 -11.68
CA ILE A 62 8.54 8.25 -12.60
C ILE A 62 7.29 7.56 -13.16
N ASN A 63 6.25 7.38 -12.35
CA ASN A 63 5.09 6.54 -12.69
C ASN A 63 3.76 7.31 -12.82
N TRP A 64 3.65 8.51 -12.25
CA TRP A 64 2.37 9.23 -12.11
C TRP A 64 2.39 10.66 -12.67
N ASP A 65 3.41 11.01 -13.46
CA ASP A 65 3.53 12.31 -14.13
C ASP A 65 3.39 13.52 -13.18
N TYR A 66 3.92 13.41 -11.97
CA TYR A 66 3.94 14.54 -11.03
C TYR A 66 4.61 15.78 -11.65
N PHE A 67 4.04 16.94 -11.36
CA PHE A 67 4.51 18.25 -11.83
C PHE A 67 4.38 18.48 -13.35
N GLN A 68 3.61 17.66 -14.05
CA GLN A 68 3.24 17.93 -15.45
C GLN A 68 2.00 18.81 -15.59
N GLN A 69 1.17 18.92 -14.54
CA GLN A 69 -0.03 19.74 -14.51
C GLN A 69 0.07 20.87 -13.47
N SER A 70 -0.82 21.86 -13.61
CA SER A 70 -1.06 22.86 -12.54
C SER A 70 -1.87 22.21 -11.41
N PRO A 71 -1.65 22.60 -10.14
CA PRO A 71 -2.28 21.96 -9.00
C PRO A 71 -3.82 22.00 -9.12
N GLN A 72 -4.45 20.84 -9.05
CA GLN A 72 -5.89 20.65 -9.14
C GLN A 72 -6.41 19.73 -8.03
N ALA A 73 -7.68 19.88 -7.69
CA ALA A 73 -8.38 19.04 -6.73
C ALA A 73 -9.76 18.69 -7.29
N ASN A 74 -10.08 17.40 -7.30
CA ASN A 74 -11.30 16.88 -7.88
C ASN A 74 -11.98 15.92 -6.89
N SER A 75 -13.27 15.69 -7.09
CA SER A 75 -13.98 14.58 -6.43
C SER A 75 -13.88 13.38 -7.34
N GLU A 76 -13.56 12.22 -6.77
CA GLU A 76 -13.39 10.97 -7.53
C GLU A 76 -14.61 10.05 -7.38
N ASP A 77 -15.79 10.59 -7.07
CA ASP A 77 -17.07 9.86 -7.01
C ASP A 77 -17.07 8.57 -6.16
N TRP A 78 -16.14 8.45 -5.20
CA TRP A 78 -15.99 7.31 -4.29
C TRP A 78 -15.88 5.97 -5.03
N PHE A 79 -16.82 5.06 -4.79
CA PHE A 79 -16.92 3.77 -5.44
C PHE A 79 -17.79 3.86 -6.69
N GLY A 80 -17.73 4.95 -7.44
CA GLY A 80 -18.51 5.16 -8.65
C GLY A 80 -18.20 4.12 -9.71
N ARG A 81 -19.14 3.89 -10.65
CA ARG A 81 -18.88 3.00 -11.79
C ARG A 81 -17.94 3.65 -12.79
N GLU A 82 -18.09 4.95 -12.97
CA GLU A 82 -17.40 5.74 -13.99
C GLU A 82 -16.06 6.32 -13.51
N THR A 83 -15.60 5.91 -12.32
CA THR A 83 -14.25 6.22 -11.84
C THR A 83 -13.23 5.34 -12.54
N ASP A 84 -11.97 5.76 -12.55
CA ASP A 84 -10.91 5.08 -13.31
C ASP A 84 -10.61 3.68 -12.79
N ASP A 85 -10.79 3.43 -11.48
CA ASP A 85 -10.49 2.13 -10.85
C ASP A 85 -11.72 1.46 -10.21
N GLY A 86 -12.91 1.99 -10.48
CA GLY A 86 -14.15 1.55 -9.84
C GLY A 86 -14.15 1.75 -8.32
N GLY A 87 -13.32 2.63 -7.77
CA GLY A 87 -13.17 2.87 -6.33
C GLY A 87 -12.25 1.91 -5.60
N ALA A 88 -11.52 1.04 -6.30
CA ALA A 88 -10.54 0.16 -5.66
C ALA A 88 -9.35 0.95 -5.10
N ASP A 89 -8.97 2.03 -5.76
CA ASP A 89 -8.04 3.07 -5.33
C ASP A 89 -8.33 3.58 -3.91
N LYS A 90 -9.58 3.89 -3.59
CA LYS A 90 -10.02 4.30 -2.23
C LYS A 90 -9.58 3.30 -1.16
N LEU A 91 -9.73 2.00 -1.43
CA LEU A 91 -9.29 0.95 -0.50
C LEU A 91 -7.78 0.72 -0.56
N GLY A 92 -7.14 1.01 -1.69
CA GLY A 92 -5.69 1.15 -1.81
C GLY A 92 -5.14 2.18 -0.84
N HIS A 93 -5.67 3.39 -0.85
CA HIS A 93 -5.30 4.47 0.07
C HIS A 93 -5.45 4.06 1.55
N LEU A 94 -6.59 3.47 1.90
CA LEU A 94 -6.81 2.94 3.25
C LEU A 94 -5.80 1.86 3.63
N TYR A 95 -5.65 0.82 2.80
CA TYR A 95 -4.81 -0.32 3.11
C TYR A 95 -3.33 0.05 3.15
N THR A 96 -2.85 0.84 2.18
CA THR A 96 -1.46 1.31 2.13
C THR A 96 -1.15 2.17 3.35
N THR A 97 -2.04 3.09 3.74
CA THR A 97 -1.82 3.88 4.96
C THR A 97 -1.83 2.99 6.22
N TYR A 98 -2.73 2.02 6.30
CA TYR A 98 -2.76 1.02 7.38
C TYR A 98 -1.43 0.24 7.45
N ALA A 99 -0.97 -0.33 6.34
CA ALA A 99 0.27 -1.10 6.28
C ALA A 99 1.50 -0.25 6.62
N LEU A 100 1.60 0.97 6.07
CA LEU A 100 2.68 1.90 6.37
C LEU A 100 2.69 2.29 7.84
N SER A 101 1.53 2.45 8.48
CA SER A 101 1.48 2.82 9.90
C SER A 101 2.12 1.77 10.80
N HIS A 102 1.88 0.49 10.51
CA HIS A 102 2.51 -0.64 11.18
C HIS A 102 4.01 -0.75 10.87
N LEU A 103 4.41 -0.50 9.61
CA LEU A 103 5.81 -0.48 9.20
C LEU A 103 6.60 0.60 9.96
N PHE A 104 6.15 1.85 9.91
CA PHE A 104 6.79 2.95 10.63
C PHE A 104 6.80 2.70 12.13
N ALA A 105 5.69 2.23 12.71
CA ALA A 105 5.64 1.92 14.13
C ALA A 105 6.65 0.83 14.51
N SER A 106 6.83 -0.21 13.68
CA SER A 106 7.84 -1.24 13.92
C SER A 106 9.27 -0.68 13.85
N ILE A 107 9.54 0.26 12.94
CA ILE A 107 10.85 0.91 12.86
C ILE A 107 11.09 1.78 14.09
N TYR A 108 10.09 2.56 14.53
CA TYR A 108 10.23 3.41 15.71
C TYR A 108 10.37 2.61 17.01
N ASP A 109 9.67 1.48 17.13
CA ASP A 109 9.85 0.52 18.23
C ASP A 109 11.29 -0.01 18.27
N SER A 110 11.92 -0.24 17.11
CA SER A 110 13.34 -0.63 17.01
C SER A 110 14.34 0.48 17.39
N TRP A 111 13.87 1.73 17.54
CA TRP A 111 14.66 2.87 18.01
C TRP A 111 14.32 3.27 19.45
N ASP A 112 13.84 2.30 20.24
CA ASP A 112 13.54 2.43 21.67
C ASP A 112 12.45 3.46 22.00
N TYR A 113 11.54 3.75 21.07
CA TYR A 113 10.32 4.48 21.41
C TYR A 113 9.37 3.58 22.20
N PRO A 114 8.71 4.10 23.26
CA PRO A 114 7.63 3.39 23.92
C PRO A 114 6.56 2.96 22.92
N ARG A 115 6.01 1.75 23.07
CA ARG A 115 5.08 1.15 22.11
C ARG A 115 3.95 2.08 21.66
N GLU A 116 3.31 2.78 22.61
CA GLU A 116 2.22 3.72 22.30
C GLU A 116 2.70 4.91 21.46
N GLU A 117 3.88 5.43 21.77
CA GLU A 117 4.50 6.52 21.02
C GLU A 117 4.93 6.06 19.63
N ALA A 118 5.50 4.86 19.50
CA ALA A 118 5.85 4.25 18.22
C ALA A 118 4.61 4.06 17.31
N LEU A 119 3.50 3.56 17.86
CA LEU A 119 2.23 3.42 17.14
C LEU A 119 1.67 4.78 16.68
N ARG A 120 1.70 5.78 17.56
CA ARG A 120 1.24 7.14 17.25
C ARG A 120 2.09 7.79 16.17
N LEU A 121 3.42 7.77 16.33
CA LEU A 121 4.36 8.30 15.35
C LEU A 121 4.20 7.57 14.02
N GLY A 122 4.10 6.23 14.04
CA GLY A 122 3.94 5.44 12.82
C GLY A 122 2.68 5.79 12.04
N SER A 123 1.57 6.02 12.74
CA SER A 123 0.31 6.42 12.12
C SER A 123 0.37 7.82 11.52
N PHE A 124 0.99 8.78 12.20
CA PHE A 124 1.20 10.13 11.65
C PHE A 124 2.20 10.14 10.49
N SER A 125 3.24 9.32 10.54
CA SER A 125 4.20 9.20 9.45
C SER A 125 3.58 8.59 8.21
N ALA A 126 2.77 7.54 8.36
CA ALA A 126 2.00 6.97 7.25
C ALA A 126 1.04 7.99 6.63
N LEU A 127 0.25 8.67 7.47
CA LEU A 127 -0.67 9.72 6.99
C LEU A 127 0.09 10.85 6.30
N GLY A 128 1.24 11.27 6.83
CA GLY A 128 2.10 12.29 6.23
C GLY A 128 2.66 11.86 4.88
N THR A 129 3.13 10.62 4.75
CA THR A 129 3.59 10.04 3.48
C THR A 129 2.48 10.03 2.44
N MET A 130 1.28 9.55 2.81
CA MET A 130 0.14 9.51 1.90
C MET A 130 -0.40 10.92 1.59
N THR A 131 -0.27 11.87 2.52
CA THR A 131 -0.58 13.27 2.23
C THR A 131 0.38 13.87 1.20
N VAL A 132 1.67 13.51 1.25
CA VAL A 132 2.63 13.94 0.22
C VAL A 132 2.29 13.34 -1.15
N MET A 133 1.78 12.12 -1.19
CA MET A 133 1.26 11.48 -2.40
C MET A 133 0.11 12.30 -3.00
N GLU A 134 -0.97 12.54 -2.24
CA GLU A 134 -2.12 13.34 -2.71
C GLU A 134 -1.74 14.74 -3.18
N LEU A 135 -0.80 15.38 -2.47
CA LEU A 135 -0.28 16.69 -2.88
C LEU A 135 0.50 16.59 -4.19
N GLY A 136 1.20 15.49 -4.43
CA GLY A 136 1.83 15.19 -5.71
C GLY A 136 0.81 14.92 -6.82
N ASP A 137 -0.24 14.13 -6.53
CA ASP A 137 -1.36 13.84 -7.44
C ASP A 137 -2.06 15.14 -7.89
N SER A 138 -2.11 16.14 -7.00
CA SER A 138 -2.60 17.48 -7.37
C SER A 138 -1.91 18.07 -8.60
N PHE A 139 -0.64 17.72 -8.85
CA PHE A 139 0.15 18.19 -9.99
C PHE A 139 0.19 17.20 -11.18
N SER A 140 -0.69 16.20 -11.22
CA SER A 140 -0.86 15.27 -12.33
C SER A 140 -2.32 15.23 -12.80
N ASP A 141 -2.62 14.35 -13.74
CA ASP A 141 -3.98 14.17 -14.27
C ASP A 141 -4.94 13.57 -13.23
N TYR A 142 -4.43 12.88 -12.19
CA TYR A 142 -5.23 12.35 -11.09
C TYR A 142 -5.90 13.48 -10.28
N GLY A 143 -5.09 14.45 -9.82
CA GLY A 143 -5.54 15.54 -8.95
C GLY A 143 -5.61 15.15 -7.48
N PHE A 144 -5.72 16.14 -6.59
CA PHE A 144 -5.92 15.89 -5.16
C PHE A 144 -7.35 15.41 -4.90
N SER A 145 -7.49 14.30 -4.18
CA SER A 145 -8.78 13.69 -3.85
C SER A 145 -9.07 13.79 -2.35
N TYR A 146 -10.18 14.44 -2.00
CA TYR A 146 -10.57 14.50 -0.57
C TYR A 146 -11.08 13.14 -0.09
N GLU A 147 -11.64 12.32 -0.98
CA GLU A 147 -12.05 10.96 -0.71
C GLU A 147 -10.84 10.09 -0.34
N ASP A 148 -9.74 10.16 -1.09
CA ASP A 148 -8.52 9.41 -0.76
C ASP A 148 -7.87 9.93 0.51
N MET A 149 -7.86 11.25 0.73
CA MET A 149 -7.42 11.81 2.01
C MET A 149 -8.23 11.27 3.19
N ILE A 150 -9.55 11.09 3.03
CA ILE A 150 -10.39 10.46 4.06
C ILE A 150 -9.97 9.00 4.25
N MET A 151 -9.77 8.25 3.17
CA MET A 151 -9.36 6.84 3.25
C MET A 151 -7.97 6.68 3.88
N ASN A 152 -7.04 7.59 3.59
CA ASN A 152 -5.74 7.70 4.25
C ASN A 152 -5.92 7.91 5.76
N CYS A 153 -6.77 8.86 6.16
CA CYS A 153 -7.10 9.07 7.58
C CYS A 153 -7.68 7.82 8.25
N VAL A 154 -8.60 7.11 7.57
CA VAL A 154 -9.20 5.87 8.07
C VAL A 154 -8.14 4.78 8.22
N GLY A 155 -7.24 4.62 7.25
CA GLY A 155 -6.15 3.66 7.30
C GLY A 155 -5.19 3.92 8.46
N ALA A 156 -4.77 5.17 8.66
CA ALA A 156 -3.94 5.58 9.79
C ALA A 156 -4.63 5.33 11.13
N ALA A 157 -5.92 5.66 11.24
CA ALA A 157 -6.71 5.43 12.44
C ALA A 157 -6.88 3.93 12.74
N ALA A 158 -7.13 3.11 11.71
CA ALA A 158 -7.23 1.67 11.83
C ALA A 158 -5.92 1.05 12.31
N GLY A 159 -4.79 1.50 11.77
CA GLY A 159 -3.46 1.04 12.17
C GLY A 159 -3.13 1.36 13.62
N TYR A 160 -3.35 2.63 14.03
CA TYR A 160 -3.20 3.02 15.43
C TYR A 160 -4.10 2.20 16.36
N TRP A 161 -5.39 2.07 16.00
CA TRP A 161 -6.38 1.42 16.85
C TRP A 161 -6.12 -0.08 16.99
N LEU A 162 -5.89 -0.81 15.89
CA LEU A 162 -5.58 -2.24 15.92
C LEU A 162 -4.25 -2.49 16.65
N GLY A 163 -3.22 -1.68 16.38
CA GLY A 163 -1.94 -1.78 17.08
C GLY A 163 -2.02 -1.52 18.58
N SER A 164 -2.93 -0.65 19.02
CA SER A 164 -3.16 -0.31 20.43
C SER A 164 -4.14 -1.27 21.13
N HIS A 165 -4.84 -2.13 20.40
CA HIS A 165 -5.82 -3.08 20.93
C HIS A 165 -5.51 -4.52 20.49
N PRO A 166 -4.53 -5.20 21.11
CA PRO A 166 -4.11 -6.55 20.72
C PRO A 166 -5.25 -7.59 20.72
N GLY A 167 -6.26 -7.43 21.59
CA GLY A 167 -7.44 -8.29 21.59
C GLY A 167 -8.25 -8.20 20.29
N TRP A 168 -8.31 -7.02 19.67
CA TRP A 168 -8.97 -6.81 18.38
C TRP A 168 -8.06 -7.19 17.21
N GLN A 169 -6.75 -6.99 17.31
CA GLN A 169 -5.78 -7.46 16.31
C GLN A 169 -5.81 -8.98 16.13
N ARG A 170 -6.13 -9.74 17.19
CA ARG A 170 -6.38 -11.18 17.10
C ARG A 170 -7.69 -11.55 16.40
N ARG A 171 -8.67 -10.65 16.34
CA ARG A 171 -10.01 -10.89 15.77
C ARG A 171 -10.16 -10.37 14.36
N LEU A 172 -9.55 -9.23 14.06
CA LEU A 172 -9.70 -8.52 12.80
C LEU A 172 -8.37 -8.45 12.07
N ASP A 173 -8.43 -8.59 10.76
CA ASP A 173 -7.29 -8.48 9.88
C ASP A 173 -7.68 -7.76 8.59
N LEU A 174 -7.03 -6.65 8.30
CA LEU A 174 -7.15 -5.95 7.03
C LEU A 174 -6.09 -6.52 6.10
N ARG A 175 -6.52 -7.09 4.97
CA ARG A 175 -5.64 -7.80 4.03
C ARG A 175 -5.79 -7.28 2.61
N LEU A 176 -4.68 -7.33 1.90
CA LEU A 176 -4.57 -7.16 0.46
C LEU A 176 -4.16 -8.49 -0.15
N GLU A 177 -4.96 -9.01 -1.08
CA GLU A 177 -4.52 -10.05 -2.01
C GLU A 177 -4.11 -9.39 -3.31
N TYR A 178 -2.91 -9.72 -3.79
CA TYR A 178 -2.40 -9.25 -5.08
C TYR A 178 -2.19 -10.42 -6.03
N ALA A 179 -2.80 -10.34 -7.20
CA ALA A 179 -2.70 -11.36 -8.24
C ALA A 179 -2.29 -10.71 -9.57
N PRO A 180 -0.99 -10.36 -9.74
CA PRO A 180 -0.51 -9.63 -10.92
C PRO A 180 -0.74 -10.38 -12.22
N SER A 181 -0.93 -9.64 -13.31
CA SER A 181 -0.83 -10.19 -14.65
C SER A 181 0.61 -10.62 -14.96
N LEU A 182 0.81 -11.92 -15.21
CA LEU A 182 2.13 -12.45 -15.57
C LEU A 182 2.51 -12.21 -17.04
N SER A 183 1.51 -11.97 -17.90
CA SER A 183 1.70 -11.70 -19.32
C SER A 183 1.91 -10.22 -19.64
N ASN A 184 1.31 -9.34 -18.84
CA ASN A 184 1.45 -7.89 -18.95
C ASN A 184 1.71 -7.33 -17.55
N PHE A 185 2.93 -7.54 -17.05
CA PHE A 185 3.29 -7.16 -15.68
C PHE A 185 3.32 -5.64 -15.56
N GLU A 186 2.49 -5.10 -14.66
CA GLU A 186 2.52 -3.70 -14.29
C GLU A 186 3.73 -3.44 -13.38
N SER A 187 4.56 -2.46 -13.78
CA SER A 187 5.71 -2.04 -12.97
C SER A 187 5.27 -1.29 -11.71
N ASP A 188 4.12 -0.60 -11.79
CA ASP A 188 3.50 0.02 -10.63
C ASP A 188 2.55 -0.90 -9.89
N VAL A 189 3.15 -1.79 -9.09
CA VAL A 189 2.40 -2.71 -8.23
C VAL A 189 1.58 -2.00 -7.14
N ILE A 190 1.80 -0.71 -6.88
CA ILE A 190 1.11 0.03 -5.81
C ILE A 190 -0.28 0.44 -6.29
N THR A 191 -0.38 0.88 -7.54
CA THR A 191 -1.63 1.34 -8.17
C THR A 191 -2.22 0.34 -9.16
N ASP A 192 -1.76 -0.92 -9.14
CA ASP A 192 -2.32 -2.03 -9.94
C ASP A 192 -3.67 -2.51 -9.36
N TYR A 193 -4.63 -1.60 -9.25
CA TYR A 193 -5.88 -1.77 -8.53
C TYR A 193 -6.77 -2.87 -9.09
N GLU A 194 -6.72 -3.10 -10.41
CA GLU A 194 -7.46 -4.18 -11.06
C GLU A 194 -6.93 -5.58 -10.69
N HIS A 195 -5.71 -5.70 -10.13
CA HIS A 195 -5.17 -6.95 -9.64
C HIS A 195 -5.17 -7.05 -8.11
N HIS A 196 -5.58 -5.98 -7.44
CA HIS A 196 -5.78 -5.93 -6.00
C HIS A 196 -7.15 -6.49 -5.60
N LYS A 197 -7.20 -7.05 -4.39
CA LYS A 197 -8.44 -7.35 -3.68
C LYS A 197 -8.24 -7.03 -2.21
N TYR A 198 -9.11 -6.18 -1.70
CA TYR A 198 -9.09 -5.73 -0.31
C TYR A 198 -10.12 -6.52 0.48
N LEU A 199 -9.76 -7.03 1.65
CA LEU A 199 -10.69 -7.76 2.50
C LEU A 199 -10.44 -7.52 3.99
N LEU A 200 -11.54 -7.53 4.74
CA LEU A 200 -11.55 -7.61 6.20
C LEU A 200 -11.86 -9.05 6.60
N ALA A 201 -10.93 -9.66 7.32
CA ALA A 201 -11.03 -11.01 7.86
C ALA A 201 -11.40 -10.97 9.35
N LEU A 202 -12.52 -11.58 9.70
CA LEU A 202 -12.91 -11.87 11.07
C LEU A 202 -12.47 -13.28 11.43
N LYS A 203 -11.44 -13.38 12.28
CA LYS A 203 -10.76 -14.62 12.65
C LYS A 203 -11.43 -15.25 13.88
N ALA A 204 -11.87 -16.50 13.75
CA ALA A 204 -12.63 -17.17 14.80
C ALA A 204 -11.80 -17.43 16.08
N ASP A 205 -10.51 -17.70 15.96
CA ASP A 205 -9.58 -17.92 17.08
C ASP A 205 -9.36 -16.68 17.96
N GLY A 206 -9.72 -15.48 17.48
CA GLY A 206 -9.72 -14.26 18.27
C GLY A 206 -10.84 -14.21 19.35
N PHE A 207 -11.79 -15.15 19.32
CA PHE A 207 -12.90 -15.23 20.26
C PHE A 207 -12.75 -16.42 21.21
N GLU A 208 -12.67 -16.15 22.51
CA GLU A 208 -12.46 -17.19 23.56
C GLU A 208 -13.51 -18.30 23.50
N ILE A 209 -14.76 -17.98 23.17
CA ILE A 209 -15.87 -18.94 23.05
C ILE A 209 -15.61 -19.97 21.93
N ILE A 210 -14.88 -19.59 20.89
CA ILE A 210 -14.67 -20.38 19.67
C ILE A 210 -13.26 -20.97 19.61
N ALA A 211 -12.31 -20.41 20.37
CA ALA A 211 -10.88 -20.74 20.36
C ALA A 211 -10.57 -22.22 20.68
N ASP A 212 -11.41 -22.88 21.48
CA ASP A 212 -11.25 -24.30 21.84
C ASP A 212 -11.96 -25.28 20.89
N SER A 213 -12.64 -24.77 19.87
CA SER A 213 -13.38 -25.57 18.90
C SER A 213 -12.62 -25.73 17.57
N PRO A 214 -12.95 -26.74 16.74
CA PRO A 214 -12.42 -26.83 15.37
C PRO A 214 -12.73 -25.61 14.50
N LEU A 215 -13.72 -24.78 14.87
CA LEU A 215 -14.06 -23.56 14.14
C LEU A 215 -12.99 -22.47 14.27
N ARG A 216 -12.03 -22.60 15.21
CA ARG A 216 -10.89 -21.67 15.35
C ARG A 216 -10.04 -21.53 14.08
N TYR A 217 -10.11 -22.50 13.17
CA TYR A 217 -9.41 -22.46 11.88
C TYR A 217 -10.20 -21.73 10.78
N LEU A 218 -11.40 -21.23 11.07
CA LEU A 218 -12.22 -20.53 10.10
C LEU A 218 -12.11 -19.01 10.26
N GLU A 219 -12.33 -18.32 9.16
CA GLU A 219 -12.46 -16.87 9.10
C GLU A 219 -13.70 -16.50 8.29
N LEU A 220 -14.36 -15.41 8.66
CA LEU A 220 -15.40 -14.78 7.83
C LEU A 220 -14.79 -13.58 7.12
N HIS A 221 -14.98 -13.48 5.81
CA HIS A 221 -14.44 -12.41 4.98
C HIS A 221 -15.55 -11.53 4.45
N ILE A 222 -15.30 -10.22 4.44
CA ILE A 222 -15.98 -9.27 3.56
C ILE A 222 -14.90 -8.59 2.73
N GLY A 223 -15.09 -8.51 1.42
CA GLY A 223 -14.08 -7.92 0.56
C GLY A 223 -14.65 -7.22 -0.67
N TYR A 224 -13.78 -6.44 -1.28
CA TYR A 224 -14.04 -5.63 -2.45
C TYR A 224 -12.89 -5.72 -3.45
N TYR A 225 -13.23 -5.74 -4.73
CA TYR A 225 -12.27 -5.58 -5.82
C TYR A 225 -12.96 -5.11 -7.10
N SER A 226 -12.18 -4.50 -7.99
CA SER A 226 -12.60 -4.12 -9.35
C SER A 226 -11.79 -4.85 -10.41
N ARG A 227 -12.35 -5.08 -11.61
CA ARG A 227 -11.69 -5.73 -12.75
C ARG A 227 -12.07 -5.05 -14.05
N GLY A 228 -11.19 -5.11 -15.06
CA GLY A 228 -11.47 -4.62 -16.42
C GLY A 228 -11.43 -3.10 -16.57
N TYR A 229 -10.92 -2.38 -15.57
CA TYR A 229 -10.89 -0.92 -15.57
C TYR A 229 -9.69 -0.35 -16.37
N GLY A 230 -8.48 -0.90 -16.23
CA GLY A 230 -7.29 -0.40 -16.94
C GLY A 230 -7.34 -0.58 -18.46
N ASP A 231 -8.03 -1.62 -18.95
CA ASP A 231 -8.19 -1.89 -20.39
C ASP A 231 -9.44 -1.23 -21.00
N TYR A 232 -10.30 -0.61 -20.21
CA TYR A 232 -11.57 -0.05 -20.68
C TYR A 232 -11.37 1.13 -21.64
N LYS A 233 -12.13 1.15 -22.73
CA LYS A 233 -12.24 2.31 -23.62
C LYS A 233 -13.70 2.55 -23.94
N SER A 234 -14.14 3.80 -23.89
CA SER A 234 -15.53 4.19 -24.19
C SER A 234 -15.98 3.82 -25.61
N SER A 235 -15.05 3.52 -26.50
CA SER A 235 -15.30 3.09 -27.88
C SER A 235 -15.49 1.58 -28.05
N GLN A 236 -15.31 0.77 -26.99
CA GLN A 236 -15.45 -0.69 -27.07
C GLN A 236 -16.92 -1.12 -27.15
N PRO A 237 -17.23 -2.23 -27.86
CA PRO A 237 -18.60 -2.68 -28.04
C PRO A 237 -19.24 -3.29 -26.78
N TYR A 238 -18.43 -3.64 -25.78
CA TYR A 238 -18.88 -4.22 -24.51
C TYR A 238 -18.14 -3.56 -23.35
N ASP A 239 -18.83 -3.41 -22.22
CA ASP A 239 -18.28 -2.93 -20.96
C ASP A 239 -18.06 -4.15 -20.04
N ASP A 240 -16.80 -4.50 -19.84
CA ASP A 240 -16.32 -5.62 -19.02
C ASP A 240 -15.86 -5.19 -17.62
N ARG A 241 -16.08 -3.92 -17.25
CA ARG A 241 -15.76 -3.42 -15.91
C ARG A 241 -16.65 -4.09 -14.86
N GLU A 242 -16.01 -4.65 -13.85
CA GLU A 242 -16.69 -5.29 -12.71
C GLU A 242 -16.29 -4.63 -11.41
N ARG A 243 -17.27 -4.46 -10.51
CA ARG A 243 -17.06 -4.07 -9.11
C ARG A 243 -17.75 -5.11 -8.25
N ILE A 244 -16.99 -5.80 -7.40
CA ILE A 244 -17.48 -6.98 -6.69
C ILE A 244 -17.30 -6.79 -5.20
N VAL A 245 -18.43 -6.75 -4.48
CA VAL A 245 -18.49 -6.95 -3.03
C VAL A 245 -18.81 -8.42 -2.79
N TYR A 246 -18.04 -9.09 -1.94
CA TYR A 246 -18.30 -10.48 -1.58
C TYR A 246 -18.25 -10.72 -0.08
N VAL A 247 -18.96 -11.78 0.34
CA VAL A 247 -18.84 -12.37 1.67
C VAL A 247 -18.37 -13.81 1.48
N GLY A 248 -17.34 -14.21 2.24
CA GLY A 248 -16.69 -15.51 2.08
C GLY A 248 -16.37 -16.17 3.41
N VAL A 249 -16.09 -17.47 3.38
CA VAL A 249 -15.51 -18.22 4.51
C VAL A 249 -14.14 -18.69 4.08
N GLY A 250 -13.13 -18.39 4.89
CA GLY A 250 -11.74 -18.74 4.65
C GLY A 250 -11.16 -19.63 5.74
N LEU A 251 -9.92 -20.07 5.52
CA LEU A 251 -9.12 -20.78 6.52
C LEU A 251 -8.11 -19.82 7.14
N ASN A 252 -8.03 -19.80 8.47
CA ASN A 252 -6.93 -19.15 9.19
C ASN A 252 -5.68 -20.01 9.08
N VAL A 253 -4.92 -19.80 8.01
CA VAL A 253 -3.68 -20.54 7.72
C VAL A 253 -2.62 -20.28 8.80
N GLY A 254 -2.53 -19.05 9.30
CA GLY A 254 -1.61 -18.71 10.40
C GLY A 254 -1.86 -19.61 11.61
N LYS A 255 -3.14 -19.76 12.00
CA LYS A 255 -3.51 -20.63 13.12
C LYS A 255 -3.26 -22.11 12.84
N ALA A 256 -3.45 -22.54 11.59
CA ALA A 256 -3.16 -23.91 11.18
C ALA A 256 -1.66 -24.25 11.30
N ILE A 257 -0.78 -23.31 10.96
CA ILE A 257 0.67 -23.50 11.00
C ILE A 257 1.23 -23.45 12.43
N GLU A 258 0.73 -22.55 13.29
CA GLU A 258 1.11 -22.50 14.71
C GLU A 258 0.87 -23.80 15.48
N GLY A 259 -0.02 -24.66 14.97
CA GLY A 259 -0.38 -25.93 15.59
C GLY A 259 0.53 -27.11 15.24
N VAL A 260 1.55 -26.91 14.39
CA VAL A 260 2.56 -27.91 14.01
C VAL A 260 3.81 -27.74 14.87
#